data_AF-A0A2C9KPQ3-F1
#
_entry.id   AF-A0A2C9KPQ3-F1
#
_cell.length_a   1.000
_cell.length_b   1.000
_cell.length_c   1.000
_cell.angle_alpha   90.00
_cell.angle_beta   90.00
_cell.angle_gamma   90.00
#
_symmetry.space_group_name_H-M   'P 1'
#
loop_
_entity.id
_entity.type
_entity.pdbx_description
1 polymer ?
#
loop_
_entity_poly.entity_id
_entity_poly.type
_entity_poly.pdbx_seq_one_letter_code
_entity_poly.pdbx_strand_id
1 'polypeptide(L)'
;MKTLLICLLLSAILGSALSAICVEMCSLHDDLDIPKCPDGFVCRSNGCGHTCQPELGVGKREPCPLVRCIPCSSGIYEYDENGCQTCQCLQA
;
A
#
# COMPACT_ATOMS: atom_id res chain seq x y z
N MET A 1 49.18 9.40 -22.84
CA MET A 1 48.34 8.41 -23.57
C MET A 1 48.15 7.11 -22.79
N LYS A 2 49.23 6.45 -22.31
CA LYS A 2 49.14 5.19 -21.54
C LYS A 2 48.38 5.32 -20.22
N THR A 3 48.54 6.43 -19.50
CA THR A 3 47.80 6.73 -18.26
C THR A 3 46.30 6.88 -18.46
N LEU A 4 45.86 7.45 -19.58
CA LEU A 4 44.43 7.59 -19.90
C LEU A 4 43.78 6.22 -20.21
N LEU A 5 44.52 5.35 -20.89
CA LEU A 5 44.08 3.99 -21.23
C LEU A 5 43.92 3.12 -19.96
N ILE A 6 44.85 3.26 -19.01
CA ILE A 6 44.79 2.56 -17.72
C ILE A 6 43.56 3.01 -16.90
N CYS A 7 43.26 4.31 -16.86
CA CYS A 7 42.07 4.82 -16.18
C CYS A 7 40.76 4.33 -16.81
N LEU A 8 40.68 4.28 -18.15
CA LEU A 8 39.48 3.80 -18.87
C LEU A 8 39.25 2.29 -18.65
N LEU A 9 40.32 1.50 -18.58
CA LEU A 9 40.22 0.07 -18.28
C LEU A 9 39.79 -0.16 -16.82
N LEU A 10 40.32 0.61 -15.87
CA LEU A 10 39.93 0.51 -14.45
C LEU A 10 38.45 0.86 -14.24
N SER A 11 37.92 1.88 -14.94
CA SER A 11 36.49 2.23 -14.84
C SER A 11 35.58 1.18 -15.48
N ALA A 12 36.04 0.48 -16.53
CA ALA A 12 35.27 -0.61 -17.16
C ALA A 12 35.18 -1.85 -16.26
N ILE A 13 36.21 -2.13 -15.47
CA ILE A 13 36.24 -3.27 -14.53
C ILE A 13 35.43 -2.97 -13.26
N LEU A 14 35.38 -1.70 -12.81
CA LEU A 14 34.60 -1.29 -11.64
C LEU A 14 33.13 -0.94 -11.98
N GLY A 15 32.80 -0.77 -13.27
CA GLY A 15 31.48 -0.33 -13.74
C GLY A 15 30.43 -1.44 -13.87
N SER A 16 30.75 -2.69 -13.57
CA SER A 16 29.82 -3.81 -13.68
C SER A 16 29.39 -4.33 -12.31
N ALA A 17 28.43 -3.64 -11.67
CA ALA A 17 27.40 -4.26 -10.82
C ALA A 17 26.55 -3.17 -10.14
N LEU A 18 25.79 -2.39 -10.92
CA LEU A 18 24.54 -1.87 -10.37
C LEU A 18 23.52 -3.01 -10.42
N SER A 19 23.73 -4.03 -9.59
CA SER A 19 22.80 -5.15 -9.49
C SER A 19 21.50 -4.59 -8.91
N ALA A 20 20.43 -4.58 -9.70
CA ALA A 20 19.08 -4.43 -9.16
C ALA A 20 18.75 -5.73 -8.40
N ILE A 21 19.17 -5.80 -7.14
CA ILE A 21 18.91 -6.96 -6.29
C ILE A 21 17.48 -6.82 -5.78
N CYS A 22 16.67 -7.85 -6.01
CA CYS A 22 15.35 -7.92 -5.42
C CYS A 22 15.44 -8.19 -3.92
N VAL A 23 14.55 -7.56 -3.15
CA VAL A 23 14.54 -7.62 -1.69
C VAL A 23 13.24 -8.29 -1.23
N GLU A 24 13.38 -9.33 -0.42
CA GLU A 24 12.28 -10.01 0.26
C GLU A 24 12.07 -9.41 1.65
N MET A 25 10.98 -8.67 1.84
CA MET A 25 10.64 -8.08 3.15
C MET A 25 9.67 -8.94 3.95
N CYS A 26 8.97 -9.85 3.28
CA CYS A 26 8.05 -10.83 3.86
C CYS A 26 8.13 -12.12 3.02
N SER A 27 7.63 -13.23 3.55
CA SER A 27 7.56 -14.51 2.86
C SER A 27 6.16 -15.09 2.94
N LEU A 28 5.78 -15.88 1.93
CA LEU A 28 4.57 -16.72 1.95
C LEU A 28 4.79 -18.05 2.67
N HIS A 29 6.05 -18.40 2.95
CA HIS A 29 6.45 -19.61 3.63
C HIS A 29 6.95 -19.28 5.03
N ASP A 30 6.44 -20.02 6.01
CA ASP A 30 6.80 -19.90 7.44
C ASP A 30 8.21 -20.42 7.76
N ASP A 31 8.90 -21.02 6.78
CA ASP A 31 10.16 -21.75 6.96
C ASP A 31 11.42 -20.87 6.87
N LEU A 32 11.27 -19.59 6.54
CA LEU A 32 12.37 -18.63 6.47
C LEU A 32 12.25 -17.65 7.63
N ASP A 33 13.39 -17.24 8.21
CA ASP A 33 13.52 -16.25 9.29
C ASP A 33 13.17 -14.81 8.82
N ILE A 34 12.10 -14.70 8.03
CA ILE A 34 11.60 -13.49 7.39
C ILE A 34 10.27 -13.13 8.07
N PRO A 35 10.09 -11.86 8.50
CA PRO A 35 8.94 -11.45 9.30
C PRO A 35 7.61 -11.64 8.55
N LYS A 36 6.57 -12.05 9.30
CA LYS A 36 5.17 -12.01 8.85
C LYS A 36 4.68 -10.57 8.76
N CYS A 37 3.71 -10.33 7.90
CA CYS A 37 3.06 -9.02 7.80
C CYS A 37 2.20 -8.72 9.05
N PRO A 38 2.09 -7.44 9.45
CA PRO A 38 1.17 -7.03 10.51
C PRO A 38 -0.30 -7.22 10.10
N ASP A 39 -1.21 -7.18 11.08
CA ASP A 39 -2.65 -7.33 10.83
C ASP A 39 -3.19 -6.34 9.78
N GLY A 40 -4.04 -6.83 8.89
CA GLY A 40 -4.61 -6.06 7.78
C GLY A 40 -3.68 -5.91 6.56
N PHE A 41 -2.50 -6.53 6.59
CA PHE A 41 -1.57 -6.59 5.47
C PHE A 41 -1.27 -8.04 5.08
N VAL A 42 -1.10 -8.26 3.79
CA VAL A 42 -0.78 -9.55 3.19
C VAL A 42 0.52 -9.43 2.40
N CYS A 43 1.36 -10.46 2.49
CA CYS A 43 2.61 -10.51 1.74
C CYS A 43 2.33 -10.72 0.25
N ARG A 44 2.78 -9.80 -0.61
CA ARG A 44 2.51 -9.82 -2.05
C ARG A 44 3.73 -9.40 -2.85
N SER A 45 3.89 -9.97 -4.03
CA SER A 45 4.97 -9.60 -4.93
C SER A 45 4.76 -8.19 -5.50
N ASN A 46 5.83 -7.40 -5.58
CA ASN A 46 5.86 -6.10 -6.26
C ASN A 46 6.55 -6.14 -7.63
N GLY A 47 6.81 -7.35 -8.16
CA GLY A 47 7.50 -7.57 -9.44
C GLY A 47 9.01 -7.73 -9.34
N CYS A 48 9.63 -7.44 -8.19
CA CYS A 48 11.02 -7.77 -7.92
C CYS A 48 11.12 -8.74 -6.73
N GLY A 49 10.50 -8.41 -5.61
CA GLY A 49 10.41 -9.29 -4.43
C GLY A 49 9.04 -9.19 -3.78
N HIS A 50 8.93 -9.52 -2.49
CA HIS A 50 7.67 -9.42 -1.73
C HIS A 50 7.70 -8.33 -0.67
N THR A 51 6.59 -7.62 -0.57
CA THR A 51 6.33 -6.60 0.45
C THR A 51 4.96 -6.78 1.08
N CYS A 52 4.78 -6.28 2.29
CA CYS A 52 3.47 -6.26 2.94
C CYS A 52 2.59 -5.19 2.30
N GLN A 53 1.50 -5.62 1.69
CA GLN A 53 0.53 -4.76 1.03
C GLN A 53 -0.81 -4.86 1.77
N PRO A 54 -1.60 -3.78 1.83
CA PRO A 54 -2.90 -3.83 2.50
C PRO A 54 -3.77 -4.91 1.86
N GLU A 55 -4.43 -5.69 2.70
CA GLU A 55 -5.36 -6.71 2.24
C GLU A 55 -6.52 -6.02 1.52
N LEU A 56 -6.66 -6.25 0.21
CA LEU A 56 -7.78 -5.74 -0.58
C LEU A 56 -9.08 -6.27 0.02
N GLY A 57 -9.73 -5.45 0.85
CA GLY A 57 -10.94 -5.82 1.60
C GLY A 57 -10.87 -5.53 3.09
N VAL A 58 -9.67 -5.40 3.68
CA VAL A 58 -9.50 -4.98 5.08
C VAL A 58 -9.32 -3.47 5.12
N GLY A 59 -10.43 -2.76 5.33
CA GLY A 59 -10.43 -1.30 5.52
C GLY A 59 -11.04 -0.47 4.39
N LYS A 60 -11.51 -1.09 3.30
CA LYS A 60 -12.50 -0.42 2.45
C LYS A 60 -13.86 -0.54 3.16
N ARG A 61 -14.13 0.36 4.12
CA ARG A 61 -15.53 0.74 4.35
C ARG A 61 -16.07 1.14 2.98
N GLU A 62 -17.17 0.53 2.54
CA GLU A 62 -17.81 0.99 1.31
C GLU A 62 -18.00 2.51 1.43
N PRO A 63 -17.58 3.29 0.42
CA PRO A 63 -17.81 4.72 0.44
C PRO A 63 -19.29 4.97 0.68
N CYS A 64 -19.61 5.88 1.61
CA CYS A 64 -21.01 6.20 1.86
C CYS A 64 -21.71 6.60 0.55
N PRO A 65 -22.95 6.14 0.31
CA PRO A 65 -23.68 6.50 -0.89
C PRO A 65 -23.90 8.02 -0.92
N LEU A 66 -23.75 8.61 -2.11
CA LEU A 66 -24.08 10.01 -2.31
C LEU A 66 -25.61 10.17 -2.34
N VAL A 67 -26.18 10.63 -1.23
CA VAL A 67 -27.62 10.87 -1.10
C VAL A 67 -27.96 12.34 -1.31
N ARG A 68 -29.09 12.62 -1.95
CA ARG A 68 -29.72 13.96 -2.00
C ARG A 68 -31.02 13.91 -1.22
N CYS A 69 -31.02 14.53 -0.04
CA CYS A 69 -32.17 14.53 0.86
C CYS A 69 -32.91 15.88 0.82
N ILE A 70 -34.15 15.88 1.30
CA ILE A 70 -34.84 17.13 1.67
C ILE A 70 -34.15 17.67 2.93
N PRO A 71 -33.82 18.99 3.01
CA PRO A 71 -33.17 19.56 4.18
C PRO A 71 -34.00 19.41 5.46
N CYS A 72 -33.40 18.87 6.52
CA CYS A 72 -34.00 18.85 7.85
C CYS A 72 -34.08 20.26 8.44
N SER A 73 -35.18 20.60 9.12
CA SER A 73 -35.33 21.90 9.78
C SER A 73 -34.30 22.15 10.90
N SER A 74 -33.86 21.08 11.58
CA SER A 74 -32.78 21.12 12.57
C SER A 74 -31.37 21.12 11.95
N GLY A 75 -31.26 20.75 10.68
CA GLY A 75 -29.98 20.48 10.00
C GLY A 75 -29.29 19.18 10.43
N ILE A 76 -29.91 18.36 11.28
CA ILE A 76 -29.31 17.14 11.82
C ILE A 76 -29.97 15.89 11.20
N TYR A 77 -29.15 15.01 10.65
CA TYR A 77 -29.55 13.74 10.05
C TYR A 77 -29.16 12.56 10.94
N GLU A 78 -29.89 11.46 10.83
CA GLU A 78 -29.50 10.18 11.41
C GLU A 78 -28.39 9.51 10.58
N TYR A 79 -27.58 8.69 11.25
CA TYR A 79 -26.50 7.90 10.65
C TYR A 79 -26.76 6.41 10.83
N ASP A 80 -26.43 5.61 9.83
CA ASP A 80 -26.55 4.15 9.91
C ASP A 80 -25.41 3.50 10.71
N GLU A 81 -25.45 2.18 10.85
CA GLU A 81 -24.43 1.38 11.54
C GLU A 81 -23.02 1.50 10.94
N ASN A 82 -22.92 1.93 9.68
CA ASN A 82 -21.65 2.15 8.98
C ASN A 82 -21.15 3.60 9.13
N GLY A 83 -21.92 4.46 9.80
CA GLY A 83 -21.64 5.88 9.97
C GLY A 83 -21.96 6.72 8.73
N CYS A 84 -22.84 6.24 7.85
CA CYS A 84 -23.27 6.97 6.66
C CYS A 84 -24.55 7.76 6.93
N GLN A 85 -24.61 8.98 6.39
CA GLN A 85 -25.77 9.85 6.52
C GLN A 85 -26.99 9.23 5.84
N THR A 86 -28.11 9.18 6.55
CA THR A 86 -29.42 8.82 6.00
C THR A 86 -30.22 10.07 5.62
N CYS A 87 -31.36 9.89 4.94
CA CYS A 87 -32.31 10.99 4.70
C CYS A 87 -33.37 11.13 5.82
N GLN A 88 -33.15 10.50 6.98
CA GLN A 88 -34.01 10.67 8.16
C GLN A 88 -33.47 11.79 9.04
N CYS A 89 -34.37 12.61 9.56
CA CYS A 89 -34.03 13.73 10.44
C CYS A 89 -34.14 13.31 11.90
N LEU A 90 -33.15 13.68 12.71
CA LEU A 90 -33.28 13.54 14.16
C LEU A 90 -34.43 14.44 14.65
N GLN A 91 -35.40 13.84 15.33
CA GLN A 91 -36.48 14.59 15.96
C GLN A 91 -35.90 15.41 17.12
N ALA A 92 -36.20 16.71 17.10
CA ALA A 92 -35.80 17.67 18.13
C ALA A 92 -36.61 17.51 19.41
#